data_AF-A0A399Z8I4-F1
#
_entry.id   AF-A0A399Z8I4-F1
#
_cell.length_a   1.000
_cell.length_b   1.000
_cell.length_c   1.000
_cell.angle_alpha   90.00
_cell.angle_beta   90.00
_cell.angle_gamma   90.00
#
_symmetry.space_group_name_H-M   'P 1'
#
loop_
_entity.id
_entity.type
_entity.pdbx_description
1 polymer ?
#
loop_
_entity_poly.entity_id
_entity_poly.type
_entity_poly.pdbx_seq_one_letter_code
_entity_poly.pdbx_strand_id
1 'polypeptide(L)'
;MSAGQQAAQVVAGLYVKPAYMLLAAFLIVLLWNQSARPMRALLWGLIAFQVGETFCAVNFIAYRHQSLISEYLHSYGMVLAFGLLTYSLLEVLDIRFYLNRHQSTVRRAGIFIAFMTSILAFLPLTASLSPTEYQTRLFGVSYAYARFGFYQWYEARLLPWLAFSCLTAAGLTILFQKDAPLSNAAKALFSAGVGALGFSFFRVTLGALYADQLVWFEFWEELTELMMVVAVTFILWQYQPSMFKKFFAALRGVIGQGGAK
;
A
#
# COMPACT_ATOMS: atom_id res chain seq x y z
N MET A 1 4.01 11.56 -27.48
CA MET A 1 4.81 10.76 -26.53
C MET A 1 6.16 10.43 -27.13
N SER A 2 7.22 10.52 -26.35
CA SER A 2 8.55 10.01 -26.76
C SER A 2 8.56 8.47 -26.79
N ALA A 3 9.56 7.87 -27.45
CA ALA A 3 9.75 6.42 -27.44
C ALA A 3 9.93 5.88 -26.01
N GLY A 4 10.63 6.63 -25.15
CA GLY A 4 10.83 6.27 -23.74
C GLY A 4 9.52 6.22 -22.95
N GLN A 5 8.61 7.18 -23.17
CA GLN A 5 7.29 7.18 -22.55
C GLN A 5 6.44 5.97 -23.01
N GLN A 6 6.51 5.61 -24.29
CA GLN A 6 5.77 4.42 -24.79
C GLN A 6 6.31 3.14 -24.15
N ALA A 7 7.63 3.00 -24.06
CA ALA A 7 8.26 1.87 -23.40
C ALA A 7 7.90 1.82 -21.90
N ALA A 8 7.93 2.95 -21.20
CA ALA A 8 7.55 3.05 -19.80
C ALA A 8 6.11 2.58 -19.56
N GLN A 9 5.15 3.02 -20.37
CA GLN A 9 3.76 2.59 -20.23
C GLN A 9 3.59 1.08 -20.45
N VAL A 10 4.28 0.52 -21.46
CA VAL A 10 4.23 -0.92 -21.74
C VAL A 10 4.82 -1.71 -20.59
N VAL A 11 5.98 -1.31 -20.10
CA VAL A 11 6.65 -1.97 -18.97
C VAL A 11 5.75 -1.91 -17.74
N ALA A 12 5.20 -0.75 -17.41
CA ALA A 12 4.29 -0.55 -16.29
C ALA A 12 3.05 -1.45 -16.40
N GLY A 13 2.29 -1.33 -17.49
CA GLY A 13 0.98 -1.98 -17.63
C GLY A 13 1.03 -3.47 -17.97
N LEU A 14 2.01 -3.93 -18.76
CA LEU A 14 2.05 -5.33 -19.23
C LEU A 14 3.00 -6.23 -18.45
N TYR A 15 3.99 -5.66 -17.74
CA TYR A 15 5.00 -6.45 -17.04
C TYR A 15 4.99 -6.19 -15.54
N VAL A 16 5.14 -4.94 -15.12
CA VAL A 16 5.26 -4.58 -13.69
C VAL A 16 3.96 -4.87 -12.94
N LYS A 17 2.83 -4.32 -13.43
CA LYS A 17 1.50 -4.53 -12.82
C LYS A 17 1.12 -6.01 -12.73
N PRO A 18 1.10 -6.79 -13.83
CA PRO A 18 0.80 -8.21 -13.74
C PRO A 18 1.76 -8.98 -12.83
N ALA A 19 3.06 -8.66 -12.81
CA ALA A 19 4.03 -9.36 -11.98
C ALA A 19 3.74 -9.19 -10.49
N TYR A 20 3.55 -7.96 -10.00
CA TYR A 20 3.27 -7.76 -8.57
C TYR A 20 1.86 -8.26 -8.20
N MET A 21 0.87 -8.18 -9.10
CA MET A 21 -0.48 -8.68 -8.82
C MET A 21 -0.46 -10.21 -8.67
N LEU A 22 0.24 -10.92 -9.56
CA LEU A 22 0.40 -12.37 -9.44
C LEU A 22 1.17 -12.75 -8.17
N LEU A 23 2.21 -11.99 -7.82
CA LEU A 23 2.96 -12.21 -6.60
C LEU A 23 2.10 -11.96 -5.35
N ALA A 24 1.31 -10.89 -5.32
CA ALA A 24 0.38 -10.59 -4.24
C ALA A 24 -0.69 -11.69 -4.11
N ALA A 25 -1.28 -12.15 -5.21
CA ALA A 25 -2.21 -13.27 -5.24
C ALA A 25 -1.58 -14.56 -4.68
N PHE A 26 -0.34 -14.87 -5.08
CA PHE A 26 0.42 -15.99 -4.51
C PHE A 26 0.59 -15.85 -2.99
N LEU A 27 0.96 -14.67 -2.49
CA LEU A 27 1.10 -14.43 -1.06
C LEU A 27 -0.23 -14.54 -0.32
N ILE A 28 -1.35 -14.10 -0.91
CA ILE A 28 -2.70 -14.25 -0.35
C ILE A 28 -3.00 -15.75 -0.13
N VAL A 29 -2.75 -16.59 -1.14
CA VAL A 29 -2.94 -18.04 -1.02
C VAL A 29 -2.02 -18.63 0.04
N LEU A 30 -0.75 -18.22 0.08
CA LEU A 30 0.23 -18.67 1.08
C LEU A 30 -0.21 -18.34 2.51
N LEU A 31 -0.83 -17.16 2.72
CA LEU A 31 -1.24 -16.66 4.02
C LEU A 31 -2.67 -17.08 4.43
N TRP A 32 -3.45 -17.66 3.53
CA TRP A 32 -4.89 -17.92 3.72
C TRP A 32 -5.24 -18.66 5.01
N ASN A 33 -4.42 -19.63 5.39
CA ASN A 33 -4.64 -20.47 6.58
C ASN A 33 -3.86 -20.01 7.82
N GLN A 34 -3.25 -18.83 7.79
CA GLN A 34 -2.51 -18.30 8.94
C GLN A 34 -3.48 -17.67 9.94
N SER A 35 -3.45 -18.13 11.20
CA SER A 35 -4.32 -17.62 12.27
C SER A 35 -3.66 -16.51 13.10
N ALA A 36 -2.33 -16.39 13.05
CA ALA A 36 -1.59 -15.38 13.78
C ALA A 36 -2.03 -13.96 13.37
N ARG A 37 -2.30 -13.09 14.36
CA ARG A 37 -2.76 -11.71 14.15
C ARG A 37 -1.94 -10.92 13.12
N PRO A 38 -0.60 -10.85 13.19
CA PRO A 38 0.19 -10.13 12.19
C PRO A 38 0.00 -10.71 10.78
N MET A 39 -0.04 -12.03 10.64
CA MET A 39 -0.23 -12.68 9.34
C MET A 39 -1.63 -12.43 8.77
N ARG A 40 -2.67 -12.40 9.62
CA ARG A 40 -4.02 -12.04 9.18
C ARG A 40 -4.14 -10.58 8.75
N ALA A 41 -3.51 -9.66 9.49
CA ALA A 41 -3.46 -8.26 9.08
C ALA A 41 -2.75 -8.11 7.72
N LEU A 42 -1.62 -8.80 7.54
CA LEU A 42 -0.91 -8.81 6.26
C LEU A 42 -1.74 -9.40 5.12
N LEU A 43 -2.44 -10.52 5.35
CA LEU A 43 -3.35 -11.13 4.39
C LEU A 43 -4.44 -10.13 3.95
N TRP A 44 -5.12 -9.49 4.90
CA TRP A 44 -6.16 -8.51 4.58
C TRP A 44 -5.58 -7.26 3.89
N GLY A 45 -4.37 -6.84 4.23
CA GLY A 45 -3.66 -5.77 3.54
C GLY A 45 -3.36 -6.11 2.08
N LEU A 46 -2.90 -7.33 1.80
CA LEU A 46 -2.66 -7.82 0.44
C LEU A 46 -3.97 -8.00 -0.35
N ILE A 47 -5.06 -8.43 0.30
CA ILE A 47 -6.39 -8.48 -0.33
C ILE A 47 -6.85 -7.06 -0.71
N ALA A 48 -6.74 -6.10 0.21
CA ALA A 48 -7.12 -4.71 -0.05
C ALA A 48 -6.28 -4.11 -1.20
N PHE A 49 -4.98 -4.39 -1.22
CA PHE A 49 -4.07 -4.04 -2.32
C PHE A 49 -4.55 -4.66 -3.64
N GLN A 50 -4.76 -5.98 -3.68
CA GLN A 50 -5.17 -6.70 -4.90
C GLN A 50 -6.51 -6.19 -5.46
N VAL A 51 -7.46 -5.89 -4.59
CA VAL A 51 -8.76 -5.31 -4.96
C VAL A 51 -8.58 -3.89 -5.50
N GLY A 52 -7.80 -3.05 -4.82
CA GLY A 52 -7.49 -1.70 -5.29
C GLY A 52 -6.84 -1.70 -6.68
N GLU A 53 -5.87 -2.59 -6.89
CA GLU A 53 -5.17 -2.73 -8.17
C GLU A 53 -6.04 -3.29 -9.29
N THR A 54 -7.01 -4.13 -8.94
CA THR A 54 -8.03 -4.54 -9.91
C THR A 54 -8.87 -3.36 -10.36
N PHE A 55 -9.25 -2.45 -9.47
CA PHE A 55 -9.95 -1.21 -9.86
C PHE A 55 -9.07 -0.27 -10.68
N CYS A 56 -7.77 -0.17 -10.38
CA CYS A 56 -6.82 0.56 -11.22
C CYS A 56 -6.77 -0.02 -12.65
N ALA A 57 -6.59 -1.34 -12.77
CA ALA A 57 -6.57 -2.03 -14.06
C ALA A 57 -7.89 -1.88 -14.84
N VAL A 58 -9.04 -1.97 -14.17
CA VAL A 58 -10.35 -1.72 -14.79
C VAL A 58 -10.48 -0.27 -15.26
N ASN A 59 -10.02 0.70 -14.47
CA ASN A 59 -10.01 2.11 -14.85
C ASN A 59 -9.17 2.33 -16.11
N PHE A 60 -7.99 1.70 -16.17
CA PHE A 60 -7.08 1.75 -17.31
C PHE A 60 -7.72 1.15 -18.57
N ILE A 61 -8.19 -0.10 -18.49
CA ILE A 61 -8.65 -0.87 -19.67
C ILE A 61 -10.01 -0.40 -20.16
N ALA A 62 -10.99 -0.22 -19.27
CA ALA A 62 -12.38 0.03 -19.64
C ALA A 62 -12.71 1.53 -19.74
N TYR A 63 -12.12 2.34 -18.87
CA TYR A 63 -12.50 3.75 -18.70
C TYR A 63 -11.42 4.75 -19.12
N ARG A 64 -10.24 4.31 -19.54
CA ARG A 64 -9.11 5.17 -19.96
C ARG A 64 -8.80 6.26 -18.92
N HIS A 65 -8.73 5.87 -17.64
CA HIS A 65 -8.58 6.73 -16.44
C HIS A 65 -9.71 7.72 -16.14
N GLN A 66 -10.84 7.68 -16.85
CA GLN A 66 -11.90 8.67 -16.66
C GLN A 66 -12.87 8.31 -15.52
N SER A 67 -12.78 7.12 -14.92
CA SER A 67 -13.71 6.70 -13.87
C SER A 67 -13.31 7.19 -12.48
N LEU A 68 -14.01 8.24 -12.02
CA LEU A 68 -13.96 8.77 -10.65
C LEU A 68 -14.09 7.71 -9.56
N ILE A 69 -15.00 6.77 -9.75
CA ILE A 69 -15.28 5.73 -8.76
C ILE A 69 -14.14 4.72 -8.70
N SER A 70 -13.62 4.30 -9.86
CA SER A 70 -12.59 3.27 -9.94
C SER A 70 -11.28 3.74 -9.29
N GLU A 71 -10.86 4.98 -9.57
CA GLU A 71 -9.67 5.55 -8.94
C GLU A 71 -9.84 5.73 -7.43
N TYR A 72 -11.03 6.16 -6.98
CA TYR A 72 -11.32 6.31 -5.55
C TYR A 72 -11.23 4.97 -4.82
N LEU A 73 -11.74 3.90 -5.43
CA LEU A 73 -11.64 2.54 -4.90
C LEU A 73 -10.21 2.00 -4.91
N HIS A 74 -9.43 2.28 -5.95
CA HIS A 74 -7.99 2.01 -5.98
C HIS A 74 -7.29 2.73 -4.81
N SER A 75 -7.50 4.04 -4.67
CA SER A 75 -6.90 4.86 -3.61
C SER A 75 -7.26 4.37 -2.21
N TYR A 76 -8.53 4.01 -1.99
CA TYR A 76 -8.98 3.44 -0.73
C TYR A 76 -8.34 2.07 -0.45
N GLY A 77 -8.22 1.22 -1.46
CA GLY A 77 -7.49 -0.06 -1.39
C GLY A 77 -6.04 0.12 -0.96
N MET A 78 -5.34 1.11 -1.52
CA MET A 78 -3.94 1.42 -1.18
C MET A 78 -3.78 1.95 0.25
N VAL A 79 -4.67 2.85 0.69
CA VAL A 79 -4.69 3.34 2.08
C VAL A 79 -4.88 2.18 3.08
N LEU A 80 -5.84 1.29 2.80
CA LEU A 80 -6.08 0.11 3.63
C LEU A 80 -4.90 -0.86 3.61
N ALA A 81 -4.30 -1.10 2.45
CA ALA A 81 -3.13 -1.95 2.31
C ALA A 81 -1.98 -1.43 3.19
N PHE A 82 -1.56 -0.18 3.00
CA PHE A 82 -0.48 0.43 3.79
C PHE A 82 -0.79 0.43 5.29
N GLY A 83 -2.03 0.70 5.67
CA GLY A 83 -2.45 0.65 7.07
C GLY A 83 -2.34 -0.75 7.67
N LEU A 84 -2.86 -1.77 6.99
CA LEU A 84 -2.83 -3.16 7.48
C LEU A 84 -1.43 -3.78 7.44
N LEU A 85 -0.59 -3.40 6.47
CA LEU A 85 0.84 -3.74 6.46
C LEU A 85 1.54 -3.13 7.69
N THR A 86 1.28 -1.85 7.97
CA THR A 86 1.80 -1.18 9.17
C THR A 86 1.30 -1.87 10.45
N TYR A 87 0.03 -2.27 10.50
CA TYR A 87 -0.54 -2.99 11.64
C TYR A 87 0.15 -4.34 11.87
N SER A 88 0.37 -5.10 10.80
CA SER A 88 1.13 -6.36 10.84
C SER A 88 2.53 -6.15 11.40
N LEU A 89 3.24 -5.13 10.92
CA LEU A 89 4.57 -4.78 11.41
C LEU A 89 4.56 -4.40 12.90
N LEU A 90 3.61 -3.56 13.33
CA LEU A 90 3.47 -3.18 14.73
C LEU A 90 3.19 -4.38 15.63
N GLU A 91 2.34 -5.33 15.23
CA GLU A 91 2.10 -6.56 15.99
C GLU A 91 3.39 -7.38 16.18
N VAL A 92 4.21 -7.51 15.12
CA VAL A 92 5.50 -8.22 15.22
C VAL A 92 6.47 -7.50 16.15
N LEU A 93 6.55 -6.17 16.04
CA LEU A 93 7.42 -5.35 16.89
C LEU A 93 6.99 -5.40 18.35
N ASP A 94 5.69 -5.25 18.62
CA ASP A 94 5.10 -5.27 19.97
C ASP A 94 5.37 -6.61 20.67
N ILE A 95 5.22 -7.74 19.97
CA ILE A 95 5.58 -9.07 20.49
C ILE A 95 7.08 -9.13 20.86
N ARG A 96 7.97 -8.68 19.96
CA ARG A 96 9.42 -8.74 20.19
C ARG A 96 9.85 -7.85 21.35
N PHE A 97 9.30 -6.64 21.43
CA PHE A 97 9.65 -5.69 22.48
C PHE A 97 9.06 -6.05 23.84
N TYR A 98 7.87 -6.65 23.87
CA TYR A 98 7.27 -7.17 25.09
C TYR A 98 8.17 -8.24 25.74
N LEU A 99 8.71 -9.17 24.94
CA LEU A 99 9.62 -10.21 25.42
C LEU A 99 10.94 -9.66 25.96
N ASN A 100 11.43 -8.54 25.42
CA ASN A 100 12.73 -7.96 25.78
C ASN A 100 12.68 -6.91 26.92
N ARG A 101 11.54 -6.76 27.63
CA ARG A 101 11.36 -5.85 28.79
C ARG A 101 11.68 -4.35 28.53
N HIS A 102 11.72 -3.88 27.28
CA HIS A 102 11.98 -2.45 26.94
C HIS A 102 10.71 -1.58 26.86
N GLN A 103 9.68 -1.89 27.65
CA GLN A 103 8.33 -1.35 27.46
C GLN A 103 8.22 0.17 27.64
N SER A 104 8.95 0.75 28.60
CA SER A 104 8.93 2.21 28.84
C SER A 104 9.53 2.99 27.67
N THR A 105 10.64 2.51 27.10
CA THR A 105 11.28 3.10 25.91
C THR A 105 10.38 3.00 24.70
N VAL A 106 9.76 1.83 24.47
CA VAL A 106 8.85 1.60 23.34
C VAL A 106 7.64 2.50 23.43
N ARG A 107 7.06 2.68 24.63
CA ARG A 107 5.94 3.61 24.83
C ARG A 107 6.35 5.05 24.52
N ARG A 108 7.48 5.52 25.04
CA ARG A 108 7.98 6.88 24.79
C ARG A 108 8.27 7.10 23.30
N ALA A 109 8.91 6.14 22.66
CA ALA A 109 9.17 6.17 21.21
C ALA A 109 7.86 6.17 20.42
N GLY A 110 6.88 5.34 20.79
CA GLY A 110 5.58 5.28 20.13
C GLY A 110 4.81 6.61 20.21
N ILE A 111 4.81 7.26 21.39
CA ILE A 111 4.21 8.59 21.56
C ILE A 111 4.92 9.61 20.67
N PHE A 112 6.25 9.65 20.73
CA PHE A 112 7.05 10.57 19.93
C PHE A 112 6.81 10.36 18.43
N ILE A 113 6.89 9.12 17.95
CA ILE A 113 6.66 8.78 16.54
C ILE A 113 5.24 9.18 16.14
N ALA A 114 4.22 8.85 16.92
CA ALA A 114 2.83 9.20 16.59
C ALA A 114 2.63 10.71 16.41
N PHE A 115 3.15 11.54 17.31
CA PHE A 115 3.03 13.00 17.20
C PHE A 115 3.93 13.58 16.10
N MET A 116 5.15 13.08 15.92
CA MET A 116 6.01 13.55 14.82
C MET A 116 5.42 13.21 13.46
N THR A 117 4.89 12.00 13.30
CA THR A 117 4.20 11.59 12.07
C THR A 117 2.91 12.38 11.85
N SER A 118 2.18 12.76 12.91
CA SER A 118 1.00 13.61 12.75
C SER A 118 1.35 15.01 12.24
N ILE A 119 2.48 15.57 12.67
CA ILE A 119 3.00 16.85 12.14
C ILE A 119 3.37 16.74 10.65
N LEU A 120 3.91 15.60 10.21
CA LEU A 120 4.21 15.37 8.78
C LEU A 120 2.96 15.40 7.89
N ALA A 121 1.76 15.18 8.45
CA ALA A 121 0.51 15.31 7.70
C ALA A 121 0.25 16.75 7.23
N PHE A 122 0.95 17.76 7.74
CA PHE A 122 0.83 19.11 7.20
C PHE A 122 1.58 19.32 5.88
N LEU A 123 2.51 18.44 5.51
CA LEU A 123 3.26 18.58 4.25
C LEU A 123 2.35 18.45 3.01
N PRO A 124 1.50 17.43 2.85
CA PRO A 124 0.63 17.36 1.68
C PRO A 124 -0.44 18.48 1.66
N LEU A 125 -0.80 19.05 2.82
CA LEU A 125 -1.76 20.16 2.90
C LEU A 125 -1.26 21.44 2.20
N THR A 126 0.05 21.62 2.06
CA THR A 126 0.64 22.78 1.38
C THR A 126 0.77 22.58 -0.13
N ALA A 127 0.57 21.36 -0.63
CA ALA A 127 0.68 21.07 -2.06
C ALA A 127 -0.40 21.81 -2.86
N SER A 128 0.00 22.43 -3.98
CA SER A 128 -0.94 23.05 -4.91
C SER A 128 -1.77 21.98 -5.62
N LEU A 129 -3.05 22.30 -5.84
CA LEU A 129 -3.91 21.48 -6.69
C LEU A 129 -3.74 21.99 -8.12
N SER A 130 -3.18 21.15 -8.99
CA SER A 130 -2.98 21.46 -10.40
C SER A 130 -3.56 20.30 -11.22
N PRO A 131 -4.88 20.30 -11.49
CA PRO A 131 -5.49 19.32 -12.37
C PRO A 131 -4.76 19.30 -13.71
N THR A 132 -4.30 18.13 -14.13
CA THR A 132 -3.62 17.96 -15.42
C THR A 132 -4.35 16.91 -16.25
N GLU A 133 -4.55 17.23 -17.52
CA GLU A 133 -5.12 16.33 -18.50
C GLU A 133 -4.42 16.55 -19.84
N TYR A 134 -4.08 15.47 -20.53
CA TYR A 134 -3.66 15.54 -21.92
C TYR A 134 -4.03 14.28 -22.69
N GLN A 135 -4.25 14.46 -23.99
CA GLN A 135 -4.43 13.35 -24.92
C GLN A 135 -3.10 12.97 -25.56
N THR A 136 -2.92 11.69 -25.80
CA THR A 136 -1.75 11.15 -26.48
C THR A 136 -2.10 9.91 -27.29
N ARG A 137 -1.10 9.31 -27.94
CA ARG A 137 -1.25 8.06 -28.69
C ARG A 137 -0.28 7.01 -28.17
N LEU A 138 -0.82 5.89 -27.73
CA LEU A 138 -0.10 4.68 -27.36
C LEU A 138 -0.18 3.70 -28.54
N PHE A 139 0.93 3.49 -29.26
CA PHE A 139 0.98 2.65 -30.47
C PHE A 139 -0.14 2.95 -31.48
N GLY A 140 -0.45 4.23 -31.68
CA GLY A 140 -1.50 4.67 -32.60
C GLY A 140 -2.91 4.72 -32.03
N VAL A 141 -3.15 4.16 -30.83
CA VAL A 141 -4.43 4.24 -30.13
C VAL A 141 -4.49 5.52 -29.29
N SER A 142 -5.56 6.30 -29.43
CA SER A 142 -5.74 7.53 -28.64
C SER A 142 -6.02 7.19 -27.18
N TYR A 143 -5.28 7.83 -26.29
CA TYR A 143 -5.32 7.62 -24.85
C TYR A 143 -5.34 8.98 -24.12
N ALA A 144 -6.13 9.11 -23.06
CA ALA A 144 -6.21 10.31 -22.26
C ALA A 144 -5.59 10.02 -20.88
N TYR A 145 -4.61 10.82 -20.49
CA TYR A 145 -4.11 10.86 -19.12
C TYR A 145 -4.82 12.01 -18.41
N ALA A 146 -5.43 11.73 -17.26
CA ALA A 146 -6.15 12.75 -16.50
C ALA A 146 -5.93 12.54 -15.00
N ARG A 147 -5.64 13.62 -14.29
CA ARG A 147 -5.57 13.65 -12.84
C ARG A 147 -6.53 14.71 -12.30
N PHE A 148 -7.78 14.29 -12.12
CA PHE A 148 -8.88 15.18 -11.75
C PHE A 148 -8.63 15.88 -10.41
N GLY A 149 -9.09 17.14 -10.32
CA GLY A 149 -8.94 17.96 -9.11
C GLY A 149 -9.56 17.34 -7.86
N PHE A 150 -10.63 16.54 -8.02
CA PHE A 150 -11.24 15.83 -6.90
C PHE A 150 -10.29 14.81 -6.26
N TYR A 151 -9.51 14.06 -7.04
CA TYR A 151 -8.52 13.13 -6.50
C TYR A 151 -7.40 13.86 -5.80
N GLN A 152 -6.91 14.94 -6.42
CA GLN A 152 -5.86 15.75 -5.80
C GLN A 152 -6.33 16.36 -4.48
N TRP A 153 -7.60 16.76 -4.39
CA TRP A 153 -8.20 17.21 -3.12
C TRP A 153 -8.28 16.07 -2.10
N TYR A 154 -8.74 14.88 -2.49
CA TYR A 154 -8.78 13.71 -1.62
C TYR A 154 -7.38 13.37 -1.08
N GLU A 155 -6.39 13.27 -1.98
CA GLU A 155 -5.00 12.93 -1.68
C GLU A 155 -4.30 14.00 -0.86
N ALA A 156 -4.47 15.29 -1.20
CA ALA A 156 -3.71 16.39 -0.59
C ALA A 156 -4.45 17.11 0.53
N ARG A 157 -5.74 16.82 0.79
CA ARG A 157 -6.55 17.47 1.84
C ARG A 157 -7.19 16.45 2.77
N LEU A 158 -8.06 15.57 2.25
CA LEU A 158 -8.84 14.66 3.11
C LEU A 158 -7.95 13.66 3.84
N LEU A 159 -7.10 12.93 3.11
CA LEU A 159 -6.21 11.92 3.70
C LEU A 159 -5.24 12.48 4.74
N PRO A 160 -4.59 13.65 4.52
CA PRO A 160 -3.79 14.31 5.55
C PRO A 160 -4.56 14.63 6.83
N TRP A 161 -5.79 15.14 6.74
CA TRP A 161 -6.60 15.43 7.92
C TRP A 161 -7.00 14.16 8.68
N LEU A 162 -7.34 13.10 7.95
CA LEU A 162 -7.59 11.78 8.53
C LEU A 162 -6.33 11.25 9.21
N ALA A 163 -5.18 11.35 8.56
CA ALA A 163 -3.90 10.94 9.12
C ALA A 163 -3.57 11.69 10.41
N PHE A 164 -3.66 13.02 10.40
CA PHE A 164 -3.43 13.86 11.57
C PHE A 164 -4.33 13.44 12.74
N SER A 165 -5.62 13.25 12.46
CA SER A 165 -6.62 12.88 13.48
C SER A 165 -6.33 11.50 14.07
N CYS A 166 -6.10 10.49 13.23
CA CYS A 166 -5.80 9.13 13.66
C CYS A 166 -4.47 9.03 14.41
N LEU A 167 -3.41 9.69 13.94
CA LEU A 167 -2.09 9.66 14.58
C LEU A 167 -2.08 10.40 15.92
N THR A 168 -2.78 11.54 16.00
CA THR A 168 -2.95 12.27 17.25
C THR A 168 -3.75 11.44 18.26
N ALA A 169 -4.86 10.83 17.82
CA ALA A 169 -5.65 9.92 18.67
C ALA A 169 -4.83 8.70 19.11
N ALA A 170 -3.98 8.14 18.24
CA ALA A 170 -3.06 7.06 18.61
C ALA A 170 -2.06 7.52 19.69
N GLY A 171 -1.41 8.67 19.49
CA GLY A 171 -0.47 9.26 20.45
C GLY A 171 -1.12 9.51 21.82
N LEU A 172 -2.32 10.07 21.84
CA LEU A 172 -3.10 10.27 23.07
C LEU A 172 -3.49 8.93 23.73
N THR A 173 -3.91 7.94 22.94
CA THR A 173 -4.25 6.61 23.46
C THR A 173 -3.03 5.97 24.13
N ILE A 174 -1.85 6.05 23.51
CA ILE A 174 -0.60 5.52 24.09
C ILE A 174 -0.18 6.32 25.33
N LEU A 175 -0.40 7.64 25.34
CA LEU A 175 -0.06 8.53 26.46
C LEU A 175 -0.86 8.18 27.73
N PHE A 176 -2.17 7.90 27.57
CA PHE A 176 -3.05 7.57 28.69
C PHE A 176 -3.05 6.09 29.08
N GLN A 177 -2.53 5.22 28.21
CA GLN A 177 -2.39 3.80 28.49
C GLN A 177 -1.27 3.54 29.52
N LYS A 178 -1.62 2.88 30.63
CA LYS A 178 -0.67 2.53 31.71
C LYS A 178 0.02 1.19 31.49
N ASP A 179 -0.69 0.24 30.90
CA ASP A 179 -0.26 -1.16 30.79
C ASP A 179 0.34 -1.47 29.42
N ALA A 180 1.33 -2.36 29.39
CA ALA A 180 1.84 -2.97 28.17
C ALA A 180 1.18 -4.35 27.96
N PRO A 181 1.08 -4.86 26.71
CA PRO A 181 1.53 -4.30 25.42
C PRO A 181 0.68 -3.13 24.91
N LEU A 182 1.05 -2.52 23.77
CA LEU A 182 0.26 -1.44 23.17
C LEU A 182 -1.17 -1.93 22.88
N SER A 183 -2.18 -1.10 23.18
CA SER A 183 -3.57 -1.47 22.92
C SER A 183 -3.83 -1.64 21.43
N ASN A 184 -4.75 -2.55 21.09
CA ASN A 184 -5.15 -2.75 19.70
C ASN A 184 -5.73 -1.47 19.08
N ALA A 185 -6.41 -0.64 19.88
CA ALA A 185 -6.93 0.64 19.45
C ALA A 185 -5.81 1.60 19.03
N ALA A 186 -4.74 1.74 19.84
CA ALA A 186 -3.59 2.56 19.50
C ALA A 186 -2.91 2.08 18.21
N LYS A 187 -2.70 0.77 18.07
CA LYS A 187 -2.13 0.17 16.85
C LYS A 187 -3.00 0.42 15.63
N ALA A 188 -4.31 0.21 15.73
CA ALA A 188 -5.26 0.42 14.64
C ALA A 188 -5.31 1.89 14.19
N LEU A 189 -5.39 2.83 15.15
CA LEU A 189 -5.38 4.26 14.86
C LEU A 189 -4.07 4.70 14.22
N PHE A 190 -2.93 4.26 14.77
CA PHE A 190 -1.62 4.58 14.21
C PHE A 190 -1.51 4.06 12.77
N SER A 191 -1.86 2.79 12.56
CA SER A 191 -1.86 2.14 11.26
C SER A 191 -2.77 2.83 10.24
N ALA A 192 -4.00 3.18 10.62
CA ALA A 192 -4.92 3.91 9.75
C ALA A 192 -4.33 5.26 9.35
N GLY A 193 -3.72 5.97 10.32
CA GLY A 193 -3.08 7.25 10.07
C GLY A 193 -1.84 7.16 9.18
N VAL A 194 -0.99 6.15 9.37
CA VAL A 194 0.15 5.87 8.49
C VAL A 194 -0.29 5.45 7.09
N GLY A 195 -1.35 4.65 6.97
CA GLY A 195 -1.90 4.27 5.66
C GLY A 195 -2.39 5.49 4.87
N ALA A 196 -3.16 6.36 5.52
CA ALA A 196 -3.65 7.60 4.93
C ALA A 196 -2.51 8.56 4.56
N LEU A 197 -1.56 8.78 5.48
CA LEU A 197 -0.42 9.67 5.24
C LEU A 197 0.52 9.12 4.16
N GLY A 198 0.84 7.83 4.23
CA GLY A 198 1.76 7.17 3.30
C GLY A 198 1.26 7.28 1.87
N PHE A 199 -0.01 6.96 1.64
CA PHE A 199 -0.61 7.08 0.30
C PHE A 199 -0.72 8.54 -0.15
N SER A 200 -1.16 9.44 0.72
CA SER A 200 -1.21 10.88 0.45
C SER A 200 0.16 11.44 0.03
N PHE A 201 1.17 11.20 0.85
CA PHE A 201 2.53 11.70 0.63
C PHE A 201 3.09 11.15 -0.68
N PHE A 202 2.89 9.86 -0.93
CA PHE A 202 3.31 9.19 -2.15
C PHE A 202 2.69 9.84 -3.40
N ARG A 203 1.36 9.93 -3.46
CA ARG A 203 0.62 10.47 -4.61
C ARG A 203 0.88 11.95 -4.82
N VAL A 204 0.96 12.74 -3.75
CA VAL A 204 1.29 14.17 -3.85
C VAL A 204 2.72 14.36 -4.35
N THR A 205 3.68 13.55 -3.89
CA THR A 205 5.08 13.62 -4.33
C THR A 205 5.21 13.27 -5.81
N LEU A 206 4.66 12.14 -6.26
CA LEU A 206 4.66 11.78 -7.68
C LEU A 206 3.97 12.87 -8.51
N GLY A 207 2.85 13.40 -7.99
CA GLY A 207 2.10 14.47 -8.60
C GLY A 207 2.90 15.74 -8.82
N ALA A 208 3.70 16.14 -7.83
CA ALA A 208 4.56 17.31 -7.92
C ALA A 208 5.76 17.09 -8.87
N LEU A 209 6.32 15.88 -8.88
CA LEU A 209 7.49 15.55 -9.72
C LEU A 209 7.12 15.34 -11.20
N TYR A 210 5.92 14.83 -11.48
CA TYR A 210 5.51 14.37 -12.80
C TYR A 210 4.20 15.01 -13.28
N ALA A 211 3.85 16.21 -12.79
CA ALA A 211 2.62 16.92 -13.14
C ALA A 211 2.38 16.99 -14.66
N ASP A 212 3.45 17.27 -15.41
CA ASP A 212 3.41 17.43 -16.88
C ASP A 212 3.73 16.13 -17.64
N GLN A 213 4.05 15.03 -16.94
CA GLN A 213 4.46 13.77 -17.55
C GLN A 213 3.82 12.57 -16.84
N LEU A 214 2.49 12.47 -16.93
CA LEU A 214 1.68 11.46 -16.23
C LEU A 214 2.03 10.01 -16.59
N VAL A 215 2.65 9.76 -17.74
CA VAL A 215 3.22 8.43 -18.07
C VAL A 215 4.28 8.00 -17.06
N TRP A 216 5.16 8.92 -16.66
CA TRP A 216 6.19 8.62 -15.66
C TRP A 216 5.61 8.55 -14.26
N PHE A 217 4.58 9.34 -13.97
CA PHE A 217 3.79 9.22 -12.75
C PHE A 217 3.28 7.76 -12.59
N GLU A 218 2.58 7.23 -13.59
CA GLU A 218 2.05 5.86 -13.55
C GLU A 218 3.18 4.83 -13.48
N PHE A 219 4.23 4.98 -14.30
CA PHE A 219 5.36 4.05 -14.25
C PHE A 219 5.97 3.93 -12.84
N TRP A 220 6.20 5.07 -12.17
CA TRP A 220 6.75 5.07 -10.82
C TRP A 220 5.76 4.57 -9.77
N GLU A 221 4.47 4.83 -9.97
CA GLU A 221 3.40 4.21 -9.20
C GLU A 221 3.51 2.68 -9.23
N GLU A 222 3.40 2.08 -10.41
CA GLU A 222 3.48 0.63 -10.59
C GLU A 222 4.79 0.03 -10.05
N LEU A 223 5.91 0.73 -10.26
CA LEU A 223 7.22 0.25 -9.83
C LEU A 223 7.33 0.21 -8.29
N THR A 224 6.83 1.22 -7.58
CA THR A 224 6.89 1.23 -6.11
C THR A 224 5.94 0.20 -5.49
N GLU A 225 4.82 -0.10 -6.13
CA GLU A 225 3.94 -1.18 -5.72
C GLU A 225 4.62 -2.55 -5.88
N LEU A 226 5.34 -2.78 -6.99
CA LEU A 226 6.20 -3.95 -7.14
C LEU A 226 7.24 -4.02 -6.02
N MET A 227 7.92 -2.91 -5.72
CA MET A 227 8.91 -2.87 -4.63
C MET A 227 8.29 -3.24 -3.28
N MET A 228 7.08 -2.76 -2.98
CA MET A 228 6.36 -3.12 -1.77
C MET A 228 6.09 -4.63 -1.71
N VAL A 229 5.49 -5.21 -2.74
CA VAL A 229 5.13 -6.65 -2.74
C VAL A 229 6.37 -7.54 -2.69
N VAL A 230 7.46 -7.16 -3.38
CA VAL A 230 8.75 -7.86 -3.31
C VAL A 230 9.35 -7.76 -1.91
N ALA A 231 9.31 -6.60 -1.26
CA ALA A 231 9.80 -6.43 0.10
C ALA A 231 9.02 -7.31 1.09
N VAL A 232 7.68 -7.34 1.00
CA VAL A 232 6.83 -8.22 1.80
C VAL A 232 7.20 -9.69 1.56
N THR A 233 7.34 -10.09 0.29
CA THR A 233 7.74 -11.46 -0.08
C THR A 233 9.08 -11.83 0.55
N PHE A 234 10.08 -10.95 0.43
CA PHE A 234 11.41 -11.17 0.97
C PHE A 234 11.40 -11.31 2.49
N ILE A 235 10.69 -10.42 3.19
CA ILE A 235 10.55 -10.48 4.66
C ILE A 235 9.88 -11.80 5.07
N LEU A 236 8.78 -12.19 4.43
CA LEU A 236 8.11 -13.46 4.73
C LEU A 236 9.02 -14.66 4.45
N TRP A 237 9.75 -14.65 3.34
CA TRP A 237 10.67 -15.73 2.99
C TRP A 237 11.80 -15.86 4.02
N GLN A 238 12.40 -14.74 4.43
CA GLN A 238 13.49 -14.72 5.39
C GLN A 238 13.06 -15.17 6.79
N TYR A 239 11.89 -14.73 7.26
CA TYR A 239 11.46 -14.98 8.64
C TYR A 239 10.48 -16.14 8.79
N GLN A 240 9.85 -16.61 7.72
CA GLN A 240 8.90 -17.72 7.70
C GLN A 240 9.15 -18.68 6.51
N PRO A 241 10.39 -19.17 6.30
CA PRO A 241 10.73 -20.02 5.16
C PRO A 241 9.98 -21.36 5.17
N SER A 242 9.53 -21.82 6.36
CA SER A 242 8.76 -23.05 6.50
C SER A 242 7.40 -22.98 5.79
N MET A 243 6.78 -21.81 5.68
CA MET A 243 5.52 -21.63 4.94
C MET A 243 5.72 -21.94 3.46
N PHE A 244 6.77 -21.36 2.86
CA PHE A 244 7.13 -21.60 1.46
C PHE A 244 7.48 -23.08 1.20
N LYS A 245 8.28 -23.69 2.08
CA LYS A 245 8.63 -25.12 1.97
C LYS A 245 7.39 -26.01 1.98
N LYS A 246 6.46 -25.77 2.92
CA LYS A 246 5.20 -26.52 3.01
C LYS A 246 4.33 -26.33 1.78
N PHE A 247 4.22 -25.10 1.29
CA PHE A 247 3.45 -24.79 0.08
C PHE A 247 3.99 -25.53 -1.15
N PHE A 248 5.30 -25.43 -1.42
CA PHE A 248 5.90 -26.10 -2.56
C PHE A 248 5.89 -27.63 -2.44
N ALA A 249 5.99 -28.18 -1.22
CA ALA A 249 5.82 -29.61 -0.99
C ALA A 249 4.39 -30.08 -1.33
N ALA A 250 3.38 -29.32 -0.90
CA ALA A 250 1.98 -29.60 -1.23
C ALA A 250 1.72 -29.52 -2.75
N LEU A 251 2.26 -28.49 -3.42
CA LEU A 251 2.13 -28.32 -4.86
C LEU A 251 2.75 -29.49 -5.65
N ARG A 252 3.94 -29.96 -5.25
CA ARG A 252 4.57 -31.15 -5.87
C ARG A 252 3.73 -32.40 -5.67
N GLY A 253 3.11 -32.58 -4.50
CA GLY A 253 2.21 -33.70 -4.22
C GLY A 253 1.01 -33.73 -5.17
N VAL A 254 0.40 -32.57 -5.42
CA VAL A 254 -0.74 -32.43 -6.35
C VAL A 254 -0.32 -32.72 -7.80
N ILE A 255 0.81 -32.17 -8.25
CA ILE A 255 1.30 -32.37 -9.63
C ILE A 255 1.73 -33.83 -9.85
N GLY A 256 2.43 -34.44 -8.89
CA GLY A 256 2.93 -35.82 -9.00
C GLY A 256 1.84 -36.88 -9.02
N GLN A 257 0.69 -36.63 -8.38
CA GLN A 257 -0.47 -37.54 -8.42
C GLN A 257 -1.30 -37.42 -9.70
N GLY A 258 -1.20 -36.29 -10.42
CA GLY A 258 -1.93 -36.05 -11.67
C GLY A 258 -1.34 -36.73 -12.91
N GLY A 259 -0.08 -37.18 -12.87
CA GLY A 259 0.62 -37.79 -14.01
C GLY A 259 0.56 -39.33 -14.08
N ALA A 260 -0.12 -39.98 -13.13
CA ALA A 260 -0.20 -41.45 -13.02
C ALA A 260 -1.57 -42.02 -13.42
N LYS A 261 -2.37 -41.28 -14.19
CA LYS A 261 -3.67 -41.74 -14.71
C LYS A 261 -3.69 -41.70 -16.23
#